data_AF-A0A960BPP0-F1
#
_entry.id   AF-A0A960BPP0-F1
#
_cell.length_a   1.000
_cell.length_b   1.000
_cell.length_c   1.000
_cell.angle_alpha   90.00
_cell.angle_beta   90.00
_cell.angle_gamma   90.00
#
_symmetry.space_group_name_H-M   'P 1'
#
loop_
_entity.id
_entity.type
_entity.pdbx_description
1 polymer ?
#
loop_
_entity_poly.entity_id
_entity_poly.type
_entity_poly.pdbx_seq_one_letter_code
_entity_poly.pdbx_strand_id
1 'polypeptide(L)'
;MKMPTTAAALVAGLTLTLSACTGTGAEPSTSSASASGVRALALTGGGFRAHTGHSAVLLSALSQSGNDLGSVLGPTNTISANSAASWLLTQLSYSSAFDEMFSAPDAAANWDTSGYLGQIKSRYGPKADSGCSKTLAPICDAAPELEPYLTMVSVAGGQTSSWQDTMTGLLFDPYDMTTELEGVTLASPRQPWSQGKDLLWATGVVTDQAVITSDGDQISFYTVDDQTEVVTTPVSLVSAQDGSPSGFLSGNPTLSFGPDVIAPGKNLAHLSAPSEISASEMGVIDAASVSSPAAALLSSSAYTSEIAGKSGPEFAAEVANLSPPFELNTMQYAGDTIAPGSPQELTSSPILRFADGGEGDNTSMAHLMRHLQDTSGGQDFRIFLIAHTQGKAIPDYDGWGSDVARVFGYQTQGGITKQCEGKQDCIPVTQSQVFDRSALKKPSDAWSYKREGVDMKFACLDVQTVDNSALGITPGAQGQVCVLQTLSDLGLVPASEAQFDKYQQFLEAIVSGIADHGGWPMIQKALGLP
;
A
#
# COMPACT_ATOMS: atom_id res chain seq x y z
N MET A 1 18.64 65.04 47.40
CA MET A 1 20.03 64.82 46.95
C MET A 1 19.97 64.39 45.49
N LYS A 2 20.58 65.19 44.62
CA LYS A 2 20.58 65.19 43.13
C LYS A 2 19.24 65.09 42.38
N MET A 3 18.90 66.26 41.85
CA MET A 3 17.84 66.64 40.90
C MET A 3 18.22 66.30 39.43
N PRO A 4 17.34 66.58 38.44
CA PRO A 4 17.18 65.87 37.17
C PRO A 4 17.87 66.54 35.97
N THR A 5 17.69 65.99 34.77
CA THR A 5 17.79 66.76 33.51
C THR A 5 16.75 66.31 32.49
N THR A 6 15.74 67.18 32.31
CA THR A 6 14.94 67.36 31.10
C THR A 6 15.77 68.10 30.05
N ALA A 7 15.61 67.77 28.76
CA ALA A 7 15.88 68.69 27.66
C ALA A 7 14.81 68.49 26.58
N ALA A 8 14.29 69.61 26.10
CA ALA A 8 13.15 69.75 25.21
C ALA A 8 13.55 70.39 23.88
N ALA A 9 12.59 70.36 22.94
CA ALA A 9 12.48 71.12 21.69
C ALA A 9 13.35 70.62 20.52
N LEU A 10 12.95 70.67 19.25
CA LEU A 10 12.10 71.65 18.56
C LEU A 10 11.51 71.05 17.26
N VAL A 11 10.33 71.55 16.89
CA VAL A 11 9.55 71.29 15.66
C VAL A 11 9.97 72.24 14.54
N ALA A 12 10.11 71.73 13.31
CA ALA A 12 9.81 72.35 12.00
C ALA A 12 10.12 71.30 10.91
N GLY A 13 9.33 70.98 9.88
CA GLY A 13 8.13 71.56 9.30
C GLY A 13 8.28 71.46 7.77
N LEU A 14 7.52 70.58 7.10
CA LEU A 14 7.01 70.83 5.73
C LEU A 14 5.97 69.79 5.32
N THR A 15 4.85 70.30 4.82
CA THR A 15 3.63 69.62 4.38
C THR A 15 3.80 69.05 2.97
N LEU A 16 3.32 67.81 2.73
CA LEU A 16 2.85 67.37 1.42
C LEU A 16 1.77 66.30 1.60
N THR A 17 0.58 66.65 1.11
CA THR A 17 -0.65 65.85 0.98
C THR A 17 -0.43 64.60 0.11
N LEU A 18 -1.03 63.45 0.47
CA LEU A 18 -1.68 62.53 -0.48
C LEU A 18 -2.31 61.29 0.22
N SER A 19 -3.57 61.06 -0.17
CA SER A 19 -4.38 59.82 -0.20
C SER A 19 -4.42 58.85 0.97
N ALA A 20 -5.64 58.70 1.50
CA ALA A 20 -6.07 57.57 2.29
C ALA A 20 -6.03 56.25 1.48
N CYS A 21 -5.36 55.25 2.03
CA CYS A 21 -5.65 53.84 1.78
C CYS A 21 -5.84 53.16 3.14
N THR A 22 -7.09 53.09 3.60
CA THR A 22 -7.48 52.16 4.67
C THR A 22 -7.51 50.76 4.07
N GLY A 23 -6.35 50.11 4.04
CA GLY A 23 -6.25 48.67 3.81
C GLY A 23 -6.67 47.96 5.09
N THR A 24 -7.94 47.53 5.14
CA THR A 24 -8.39 46.52 6.10
C THR A 24 -7.63 45.24 5.79
N GLY A 25 -6.60 44.94 6.58
CA GLY A 25 -5.97 43.63 6.58
C GLY A 25 -7.01 42.62 7.05
N ALA A 26 -7.68 41.97 6.09
CA ALA A 26 -8.49 40.80 6.36
C ALA A 26 -7.54 39.73 6.89
N GLU A 27 -7.77 39.30 8.13
CA GLU A 27 -7.29 38.00 8.59
C GLU A 27 -7.68 36.95 7.53
N PRO A 28 -6.79 36.02 7.17
CA PRO A 28 -7.16 34.92 6.28
C PRO A 28 -8.33 34.20 6.93
N SER A 29 -9.51 34.35 6.34
CA SER A 29 -10.69 33.61 6.74
C SER A 29 -10.31 32.14 6.62
N THR A 30 -10.23 31.43 7.75
CA THR A 30 -10.24 29.98 7.79
C THR A 30 -11.55 29.57 7.13
N SER A 31 -11.51 29.32 5.82
CA SER A 31 -12.67 28.85 5.08
C SER A 31 -13.08 27.56 5.77
N SER A 32 -14.29 27.58 6.34
CA SER A 32 -14.94 26.36 6.77
C SER A 32 -15.09 25.52 5.51
N ALA A 33 -14.15 24.59 5.29
CA ALA A 33 -14.19 23.63 4.20
C ALA A 33 -15.63 23.12 4.09
N SER A 34 -16.22 23.29 2.91
CA SER A 34 -17.58 22.86 2.63
C SER A 34 -17.76 21.42 3.10
N ALA A 35 -18.78 21.14 3.90
CA ALA A 35 -19.09 19.78 4.36
C ALA A 35 -19.37 18.78 3.21
N SER A 36 -19.36 19.25 1.95
CA SER A 36 -19.59 18.48 0.72
C SER A 36 -18.34 17.91 0.04
N GLY A 37 -17.14 18.10 0.60
CA GLY A 37 -15.90 17.58 0.00
C GLY A 37 -15.87 16.05 -0.08
N VAL A 38 -15.17 15.49 -1.09
CA VAL A 38 -15.01 14.03 -1.24
C VAL A 38 -14.17 13.49 -0.09
N ARG A 39 -14.67 12.45 0.58
CA ARG A 39 -13.97 11.80 1.69
C ARG A 39 -13.42 10.47 1.25
N ALA A 40 -12.15 10.24 1.52
CA ALA A 40 -11.51 8.99 1.15
C ALA A 40 -10.61 8.44 2.26
N LEU A 41 -10.34 7.15 2.17
CA LEU A 41 -9.47 6.41 3.09
C LEU A 41 -8.35 5.75 2.29
N ALA A 42 -7.10 5.98 2.69
CA ALA A 42 -5.93 5.31 2.15
C ALA A 42 -5.28 4.45 3.24
N LEU A 43 -5.11 3.17 2.96
CA LEU A 43 -4.49 2.19 3.85
C LEU A 43 -3.16 1.73 3.23
N THR A 44 -2.05 1.96 3.93
CA THR A 44 -0.72 1.56 3.46
C THR A 44 -0.50 0.05 3.57
N GLY A 45 0.45 -0.47 2.80
CA GLY A 45 0.92 -1.84 2.97
C GLY A 45 1.78 -2.05 4.22
N GLY A 46 2.28 -3.28 4.38
CA GLY A 46 3.19 -3.63 5.49
C GLY A 46 2.97 -5.02 6.11
N GLY A 47 2.47 -5.99 5.33
CA GLY A 47 2.22 -7.34 5.82
C GLY A 47 1.23 -7.40 7.00
N PHE A 48 1.37 -8.41 7.86
CA PHE A 48 0.57 -8.56 9.07
C PHE A 48 0.60 -7.34 9.99
N ARG A 49 1.64 -6.49 9.93
CA ARG A 49 1.73 -5.27 10.76
C ARG A 49 0.71 -4.26 10.30
N ALA A 50 0.64 -4.02 9.00
CA ALA A 50 -0.36 -3.14 8.43
C ALA A 50 -1.76 -3.70 8.64
N HIS A 51 -1.99 -4.98 8.35
CA HIS A 51 -3.29 -5.62 8.58
C HIS A 51 -3.77 -5.47 10.04
N THR A 52 -2.90 -5.82 11.00
CA THR A 52 -3.21 -5.70 12.44
C THR A 52 -3.41 -4.25 12.85
N GLY A 53 -2.58 -3.33 12.37
CA GLY A 53 -2.68 -1.92 12.69
C GLY A 53 -3.97 -1.27 12.16
N HIS A 54 -4.30 -1.52 10.89
CA HIS A 54 -5.53 -1.01 10.27
C HIS A 54 -6.76 -1.58 10.97
N SER A 55 -6.71 -2.88 11.28
CA SER A 55 -7.73 -3.55 12.09
C SER A 55 -7.90 -2.86 13.43
N ALA A 56 -6.81 -2.57 14.15
CA ALA A 56 -6.84 -1.90 15.45
C ALA A 56 -7.48 -0.51 15.39
N VAL A 57 -7.19 0.29 14.34
CA VAL A 57 -7.79 1.62 14.17
C VAL A 57 -9.30 1.52 13.93
N LEU A 58 -9.73 0.62 13.04
CA LEU A 58 -11.14 0.44 12.70
C LEU A 58 -11.92 -0.19 13.85
N LEU A 59 -11.37 -1.20 14.54
CA LEU A 59 -11.96 -1.80 15.74
C LEU A 59 -12.11 -0.77 16.86
N SER A 60 -11.11 0.10 17.04
CA SER A 60 -11.24 1.20 18.00
C SER A 60 -12.37 2.14 17.60
N ALA A 61 -12.48 2.52 16.32
CA ALA A 61 -13.57 3.37 15.86
C ALA A 61 -14.95 2.73 16.05
N LEU A 62 -15.09 1.43 15.73
CA LEU A 62 -16.30 0.64 15.93
C LEU A 62 -16.73 0.64 17.40
N SER A 63 -15.80 0.36 18.32
CA SER A 63 -16.09 0.34 19.76
C SER A 63 -16.64 1.68 20.28
N GLN A 64 -16.25 2.79 19.64
CA GLN A 64 -16.68 4.14 20.01
C GLN A 64 -17.96 4.58 19.30
N SER A 65 -18.35 3.93 18.19
CA SER A 65 -19.49 4.31 17.36
C SER A 65 -20.65 3.31 17.38
N GLY A 66 -20.63 2.30 18.26
CA GLY A 66 -21.71 1.32 18.39
C GLY A 66 -21.56 0.06 17.54
N ASN A 67 -20.33 -0.28 17.11
CA ASN A 67 -19.96 -1.52 16.41
C ASN A 67 -20.65 -1.73 15.05
N ASP A 68 -20.77 -0.67 14.26
CA ASP A 68 -21.28 -0.73 12.89
C ASP A 68 -20.31 -0.04 11.92
N LEU A 69 -19.76 -0.80 10.97
CA LEU A 69 -18.86 -0.27 9.94
C LEU A 69 -19.56 0.76 9.04
N GLY A 70 -20.87 0.60 8.82
CA GLY A 70 -21.68 1.56 8.07
C GLY A 70 -21.69 2.94 8.74
N SER A 71 -21.69 2.99 10.07
CA SER A 71 -21.62 4.23 10.85
C SER A 71 -20.22 4.83 10.86
N VAL A 72 -19.16 4.01 10.97
CA VAL A 72 -17.76 4.48 10.97
C VAL A 72 -17.31 4.98 9.60
N LEU A 73 -17.57 4.19 8.56
CA LEU A 73 -17.08 4.44 7.20
C LEU A 73 -18.17 5.02 6.29
N GLY A 74 -19.38 5.24 6.79
CA GLY A 74 -20.51 5.84 6.07
C GLY A 74 -20.14 7.10 5.29
N PRO A 75 -19.44 8.07 5.92
CA PRO A 75 -19.02 9.30 5.23
C PRO A 75 -17.96 9.09 4.13
N THR A 76 -17.28 7.95 4.07
CA THR A 76 -16.18 7.69 3.13
C THR A 76 -16.71 7.24 1.77
N ASN A 77 -16.30 7.90 0.69
CA ASN A 77 -16.72 7.60 -0.68
C ASN A 77 -15.80 6.58 -1.36
N THR A 78 -14.49 6.68 -1.10
CA THR A 78 -13.47 5.89 -1.79
C THR A 78 -12.49 5.32 -0.78
N ILE A 79 -12.14 4.04 -0.92
CA ILE A 79 -11.13 3.38 -0.09
C ILE A 79 -10.07 2.79 -1.01
N SER A 80 -8.81 3.14 -0.79
CA SER A 80 -7.68 2.50 -1.45
C SER A 80 -6.81 1.77 -0.45
N ALA A 81 -6.42 0.56 -0.82
CA ALA A 81 -5.59 -0.31 -0.03
C ALA A 81 -4.50 -0.93 -0.90
N ASN A 82 -3.34 -1.18 -0.30
CA ASN A 82 -2.19 -1.83 -0.91
C ASN A 82 -1.66 -2.92 0.02
N SER A 83 -1.01 -3.94 -0.52
CA SER A 83 -0.41 -5.04 0.23
C SER A 83 -1.41 -5.66 1.21
N ALA A 84 -1.01 -5.90 2.45
CA ALA A 84 -1.85 -6.47 3.48
C ALA A 84 -3.08 -5.64 3.90
N ALA A 85 -3.12 -4.35 3.59
CA ALA A 85 -4.36 -3.60 3.73
C ALA A 85 -5.42 -4.06 2.73
N SER A 86 -5.00 -4.53 1.56
CA SER A 86 -5.89 -5.08 0.54
C SER A 86 -6.54 -6.39 1.00
N TRP A 87 -5.83 -7.18 1.83
CA TRP A 87 -6.42 -8.35 2.48
C TRP A 87 -7.57 -7.93 3.38
N LEU A 88 -7.34 -6.96 4.26
CA LEU A 88 -8.37 -6.44 5.17
C LEU A 88 -9.56 -5.85 4.39
N LEU A 89 -9.29 -5.09 3.32
CA LEU A 89 -10.34 -4.51 2.49
C LEU A 89 -11.21 -5.59 1.84
N THR A 90 -10.59 -6.64 1.27
CA THR A 90 -11.31 -7.78 0.69
C THR A 90 -12.12 -8.51 1.76
N GLN A 91 -11.51 -8.81 2.91
CA GLN A 91 -12.17 -9.51 4.02
C GLN A 91 -13.41 -8.75 4.50
N LEU A 92 -13.29 -7.45 4.82
CA LEU A 92 -14.41 -6.63 5.29
C LEU A 92 -15.50 -6.42 4.22
N SER A 93 -15.12 -6.34 2.94
CA SER A 93 -16.07 -5.98 1.87
C SER A 93 -16.80 -7.17 1.28
N TYR A 94 -16.25 -8.38 1.37
CA TYR A 94 -16.80 -9.56 0.71
C TYR A 94 -17.06 -10.75 1.62
N SER A 95 -16.41 -10.85 2.79
CA SER A 95 -16.68 -11.93 3.75
C SER A 95 -17.64 -11.50 4.85
N SER A 96 -18.78 -12.17 4.92
CA SER A 96 -19.78 -12.00 5.97
C SER A 96 -19.27 -12.58 7.29
N ALA A 97 -18.55 -13.70 7.24
CA ALA A 97 -18.00 -14.33 8.44
C ALA A 97 -16.92 -13.47 9.10
N PHE A 98 -16.07 -12.82 8.28
CA PHE A 98 -15.09 -11.86 8.79
C PHE A 98 -15.76 -10.58 9.30
N ASP A 99 -16.74 -10.03 8.59
CA ASP A 99 -17.50 -8.84 9.03
C ASP A 99 -18.20 -9.06 10.39
N GLU A 100 -18.84 -10.22 10.58
CA GLU A 100 -19.47 -10.60 11.85
C GLU A 100 -18.44 -10.67 12.99
N MET A 101 -17.29 -11.33 12.76
CA MET A 101 -16.22 -11.39 13.74
C MET A 101 -15.64 -10.00 14.04
N PHE A 102 -15.39 -9.20 13.01
CA PHE A 102 -14.78 -7.88 13.13
C PHE A 102 -15.68 -6.88 13.85
N SER A 103 -17.00 -7.00 13.66
CA SER A 103 -18.01 -6.16 14.31
C SER A 103 -18.41 -6.65 15.71
N ALA A 104 -17.84 -7.77 16.19
CA ALA A 104 -18.12 -8.26 17.53
C ALA A 104 -17.61 -7.27 18.60
N PRO A 105 -18.37 -7.03 19.70
CA PRO A 105 -17.97 -6.07 20.74
C PRO A 105 -16.61 -6.35 21.40
N ASP A 106 -16.16 -7.60 21.38
CA ASP A 106 -14.91 -8.07 21.96
C ASP A 106 -13.87 -8.47 20.90
N ALA A 107 -14.08 -8.13 19.63
CA ALA A 107 -13.19 -8.47 18.52
C ALA A 107 -11.73 -8.07 18.77
N ALA A 108 -11.50 -6.86 19.30
CA ALA A 108 -10.15 -6.39 19.64
C ALA A 108 -9.50 -7.18 20.79
N ALA A 109 -10.29 -7.56 21.80
CA ALA A 109 -9.79 -8.33 22.94
C ALA A 109 -9.49 -9.79 22.58
N ASN A 110 -10.18 -10.31 21.58
CA ASN A 110 -10.05 -11.70 21.14
C ASN A 110 -9.17 -11.87 19.90
N TRP A 111 -8.57 -10.80 19.36
CA TRP A 111 -7.92 -10.79 18.05
C TRP A 111 -6.89 -11.92 17.85
N ASP A 112 -6.02 -12.17 18.83
CA ASP A 112 -4.96 -13.18 18.81
C ASP A 112 -5.35 -14.55 19.42
N THR A 113 -6.58 -14.68 19.94
CA THR A 113 -7.06 -15.93 20.56
C THR A 113 -8.08 -16.64 19.69
N SER A 114 -9.31 -16.10 19.60
CA SER A 114 -10.38 -16.63 18.74
C SER A 114 -10.67 -15.77 17.51
N GLY A 115 -10.06 -14.59 17.44
CA GLY A 115 -10.10 -13.65 16.33
C GLY A 115 -9.22 -14.07 15.16
N TYR A 116 -9.11 -13.19 14.15
CA TYR A 116 -8.40 -13.49 12.92
C TYR A 116 -6.95 -13.92 13.16
N LEU A 117 -6.20 -13.14 13.94
CA LEU A 117 -4.80 -13.45 14.20
C LEU A 117 -4.65 -14.72 15.03
N GLY A 118 -5.61 -15.05 15.90
CA GLY A 118 -5.65 -16.33 16.62
C GLY A 118 -5.83 -17.54 15.69
N GLN A 119 -6.70 -17.42 14.67
CA GLN A 119 -6.82 -18.46 13.65
C GLN A 119 -5.54 -18.61 12.82
N ILE A 120 -4.89 -17.51 12.45
CA ILE A 120 -3.58 -17.54 11.80
C ILE A 120 -2.54 -18.21 12.70
N LYS A 121 -2.43 -17.80 13.96
CA LYS A 121 -1.53 -18.36 14.98
C LYS A 121 -1.69 -19.87 15.10
N SER A 122 -2.93 -20.37 15.08
CA SER A 122 -3.22 -21.81 15.17
C SER A 122 -2.67 -22.63 13.99
N ARG A 123 -2.57 -22.03 12.79
CA ARG A 123 -2.04 -22.67 11.57
C ARG A 123 -0.53 -22.76 11.56
N TYR A 124 0.14 -21.73 12.10
CA TYR A 124 1.58 -21.73 12.29
C TYR A 124 2.02 -22.91 13.17
N GLY A 125 1.27 -23.20 14.24
CA GLY A 125 1.52 -24.33 15.14
C GLY A 125 3.00 -24.40 15.60
N PRO A 126 3.52 -25.61 15.91
CA PRO A 126 4.96 -25.80 16.18
C PRO A 126 5.85 -25.62 14.93
N LYS A 127 5.28 -25.45 13.73
CA LYS A 127 6.04 -25.36 12.48
C LYS A 127 6.75 -24.01 12.34
N ALA A 128 6.23 -22.97 12.99
CA ALA A 128 6.85 -21.65 13.05
C ALA A 128 8.31 -21.71 13.55
N ASP A 129 8.58 -22.57 14.53
CA ASP A 129 9.90 -22.68 15.16
C ASP A 129 10.93 -23.45 14.31
N SER A 130 10.49 -24.09 13.22
CA SER A 130 11.38 -24.90 12.37
C SER A 130 12.16 -24.11 11.32
N GLY A 131 11.92 -22.79 11.25
CA GLY A 131 12.54 -21.90 10.28
C GLY A 131 12.15 -22.28 8.84
N CYS A 132 12.94 -21.77 7.89
CA CYS A 132 12.80 -22.09 6.48
C CYS A 132 12.77 -23.61 6.25
N SER A 133 11.80 -24.10 5.47
CA SER A 133 11.68 -25.53 5.18
C SER A 133 12.99 -26.04 4.54
N LYS A 134 13.34 -27.31 4.74
CA LYS A 134 14.56 -27.89 4.12
C LYS A 134 14.60 -27.72 2.60
N THR A 135 13.42 -27.65 1.96
CA THR A 135 13.27 -27.41 0.53
C THR A 135 13.65 -25.98 0.15
N LEU A 136 13.38 -25.01 1.02
CA LEU A 136 13.63 -23.58 0.81
C LEU A 136 14.93 -23.08 1.45
N ALA A 137 15.63 -23.93 2.22
CA ALA A 137 16.86 -23.55 2.92
C ALA A 137 17.92 -22.86 2.04
N PRO A 138 18.20 -23.29 0.79
CA PRO A 138 19.14 -22.58 -0.08
C PRO A 138 18.73 -21.14 -0.38
N ILE A 139 17.42 -20.88 -0.49
CA ILE A 139 16.86 -19.54 -0.75
C ILE A 139 17.03 -18.68 0.50
N CYS A 140 16.70 -19.22 1.67
CA CYS A 140 16.87 -18.51 2.95
C CYS A 140 18.34 -18.23 3.29
N ASP A 141 19.26 -19.12 2.93
CA ASP A 141 20.70 -18.89 3.12
C ASP A 141 21.22 -17.78 2.19
N ALA A 142 20.67 -17.67 0.98
CA ALA A 142 21.05 -16.66 -0.01
C ALA A 142 20.38 -15.29 0.23
N ALA A 143 19.14 -15.29 0.74
CA ALA A 143 18.31 -14.11 0.97
C ALA A 143 17.58 -14.22 2.33
N PRO A 144 18.28 -14.04 3.46
CA PRO A 144 17.69 -14.17 4.80
C PRO A 144 16.49 -13.25 5.05
N GLU A 145 16.43 -12.10 4.38
CA GLU A 145 15.31 -11.16 4.40
C GLU A 145 13.98 -11.78 3.92
N LEU A 146 14.02 -12.88 3.16
CA LEU A 146 12.84 -13.61 2.71
C LEU A 146 12.30 -14.65 3.68
N GLU A 147 13.08 -15.03 4.68
CA GLU A 147 12.68 -16.03 5.66
C GLU A 147 11.23 -15.84 6.17
N PRO A 148 10.76 -14.60 6.48
CA PRO A 148 9.39 -14.42 6.94
C PRO A 148 8.32 -14.79 5.90
N TYR A 149 8.53 -14.47 4.62
CA TYR A 149 7.61 -14.83 3.54
C TYR A 149 7.63 -16.32 3.23
N LEU A 150 8.83 -16.91 3.21
CA LEU A 150 9.00 -18.35 2.97
C LEU A 150 8.41 -19.18 4.14
N THR A 151 8.42 -18.62 5.35
CA THR A 151 7.70 -19.20 6.49
C THR A 151 6.19 -19.20 6.24
N MET A 152 5.60 -18.11 5.74
CA MET A 152 4.16 -18.09 5.38
C MET A 152 3.81 -19.17 4.37
N VAL A 153 4.60 -19.27 3.30
CA VAL A 153 4.43 -20.28 2.24
C VAL A 153 4.47 -21.68 2.82
N SER A 154 5.46 -21.95 3.68
CA SER A 154 5.59 -23.25 4.34
C SER A 154 4.43 -23.56 5.30
N VAL A 155 3.87 -22.54 5.97
CA VAL A 155 2.73 -22.70 6.88
C VAL A 155 1.43 -22.96 6.12
N ALA A 156 1.25 -22.34 4.96
CA ALA A 156 0.09 -22.55 4.10
C ALA A 156 -0.04 -24.00 3.58
N GLY A 157 0.97 -24.85 3.81
CA GLY A 157 0.93 -26.27 3.45
C GLY A 157 1.27 -26.55 1.99
N GLY A 158 1.64 -25.52 1.22
CA GLY A 158 2.13 -25.66 -0.13
C GLY A 158 3.46 -26.41 -0.17
N GLN A 159 3.53 -27.49 -0.95
CA GLN A 159 4.82 -27.96 -1.47
C GLN A 159 5.34 -27.07 -2.60
N THR A 160 4.47 -26.22 -3.15
CA THR A 160 4.74 -25.23 -4.19
C THR A 160 4.92 -23.86 -3.54
N SER A 161 5.91 -23.09 -4.02
CA SER A 161 6.16 -21.70 -3.61
C SER A 161 5.11 -20.73 -4.17
N SER A 162 3.82 -21.07 -4.08
CA SER A 162 2.72 -20.29 -4.65
C SER A 162 2.19 -19.27 -3.65
N TRP A 163 2.33 -17.99 -4.01
CA TRP A 163 1.75 -16.92 -3.23
C TRP A 163 0.23 -16.96 -3.26
N GLN A 164 -0.38 -17.33 -4.39
CA GLN A 164 -1.83 -17.44 -4.49
C GLN A 164 -2.39 -18.51 -3.52
N ASP A 165 -1.72 -19.67 -3.44
CA ASP A 165 -2.08 -20.72 -2.48
C ASP A 165 -1.85 -20.27 -1.04
N THR A 166 -0.78 -19.50 -0.79
CA THR A 166 -0.50 -18.91 0.51
C THR A 166 -1.60 -17.93 0.93
N MET A 167 -2.00 -17.04 0.02
CA MET A 167 -3.09 -16.10 0.25
C MET A 167 -4.39 -16.86 0.55
N THR A 168 -4.73 -17.85 -0.27
CA THR A 168 -5.95 -18.65 -0.13
C THR A 168 -5.92 -19.48 1.17
N GLY A 169 -4.96 -20.38 1.32
CA GLY A 169 -4.91 -21.37 2.42
C GLY A 169 -4.45 -20.85 3.78
N LEU A 170 -3.79 -19.68 3.84
CA LEU A 170 -3.38 -19.06 5.09
C LEU A 170 -4.19 -17.79 5.40
N LEU A 171 -4.26 -16.83 4.48
CA LEU A 171 -4.80 -15.50 4.78
C LEU A 171 -6.32 -15.42 4.64
N PHE A 172 -6.90 -16.19 3.71
CA PHE A 172 -8.33 -16.26 3.45
C PHE A 172 -8.95 -17.61 3.86
N ASP A 173 -8.24 -18.51 4.53
CA ASP A 173 -8.88 -19.71 5.09
C ASP A 173 -9.52 -19.50 6.48
N PRO A 174 -9.09 -18.53 7.33
CA PRO A 174 -9.82 -18.22 8.56
C PRO A 174 -11.31 -17.95 8.31
N TYR A 175 -12.16 -18.48 9.20
CA TYR A 175 -13.62 -18.36 9.09
C TYR A 175 -14.23 -18.91 7.79
N ASP A 176 -13.60 -19.92 7.19
CA ASP A 176 -14.04 -20.56 5.93
C ASP A 176 -14.15 -19.56 4.75
N MET A 177 -13.42 -18.43 4.84
CA MET A 177 -13.45 -17.37 3.83
C MET A 177 -13.07 -17.88 2.43
N THR A 178 -12.24 -18.91 2.32
CA THR A 178 -11.84 -19.48 1.04
C THR A 178 -13.04 -20.08 0.32
N THR A 179 -13.92 -20.76 1.07
CA THR A 179 -15.18 -21.29 0.52
C THR A 179 -16.19 -20.18 0.27
N GLU A 180 -16.28 -19.19 1.18
CA GLU A 180 -17.21 -18.05 1.00
C GLU A 180 -16.87 -17.21 -0.23
N LEU A 181 -15.57 -16.99 -0.49
CA LEU A 181 -15.07 -16.13 -1.55
C LEU A 181 -14.78 -16.88 -2.86
N GLU A 182 -15.04 -18.19 -2.92
CA GLU A 182 -14.88 -18.98 -4.14
C GLU A 182 -15.79 -18.45 -5.26
N GLY A 183 -15.19 -18.04 -6.39
CA GLY A 183 -15.93 -17.45 -7.51
C GLY A 183 -16.48 -16.04 -7.26
N VAL A 184 -16.16 -15.42 -6.12
CA VAL A 184 -16.50 -14.02 -5.85
C VAL A 184 -15.52 -13.12 -6.61
N THR A 185 -16.07 -12.19 -7.39
CA THR A 185 -15.30 -11.27 -8.24
C THR A 185 -15.44 -9.84 -7.74
N LEU A 186 -14.63 -8.91 -8.26
CA LEU A 186 -14.74 -7.50 -7.90
C LEU A 186 -16.15 -6.94 -8.19
N ALA A 187 -16.88 -7.46 -9.19
CA ALA A 187 -18.25 -7.08 -9.50
C ALA A 187 -19.33 -7.79 -8.66
N SER A 188 -18.96 -8.79 -7.85
CA SER A 188 -19.92 -9.48 -6.99
C SER A 188 -20.52 -8.54 -5.94
N PRO A 189 -21.73 -8.84 -5.42
CA PRO A 189 -22.31 -8.08 -4.33
C PRO A 189 -21.38 -7.99 -3.13
N ARG A 190 -21.28 -6.78 -2.56
CA ARG A 190 -20.45 -6.48 -1.38
C ARG A 190 -21.27 -6.38 -0.11
N GLN A 191 -20.61 -6.41 1.03
CA GLN A 191 -21.20 -6.14 2.35
C GLN A 191 -21.90 -4.77 2.36
N PRO A 192 -23.05 -4.63 3.04
CA PRO A 192 -23.89 -3.42 2.97
C PRO A 192 -23.14 -2.11 3.22
N TRP A 193 -22.21 -2.09 4.18
CA TRP A 193 -21.45 -0.89 4.51
C TRP A 193 -20.57 -0.40 3.35
N SER A 194 -20.13 -1.29 2.46
CA SER A 194 -19.21 -1.01 1.35
C SER A 194 -19.91 -0.79 0.01
N GLN A 195 -21.23 -0.97 -0.04
CA GLN A 195 -22.03 -0.72 -1.23
C GLN A 195 -22.03 0.78 -1.56
N GLY A 196 -21.89 1.11 -2.85
CA GLY A 196 -21.84 2.51 -3.31
C GLY A 196 -20.54 3.24 -3.03
N LYS A 197 -19.48 2.53 -2.64
CA LYS A 197 -18.12 3.07 -2.50
C LYS A 197 -17.24 2.59 -3.65
N ASP A 198 -16.23 3.37 -3.98
CA ASP A 198 -15.15 2.90 -4.85
C ASP A 198 -14.08 2.21 -4.01
N LEU A 199 -13.78 0.95 -4.32
CA LEU A 199 -12.75 0.17 -3.63
C LEU A 199 -11.58 -0.05 -4.58
N LEU A 200 -10.37 0.35 -4.15
CA LEU A 200 -9.17 0.31 -4.97
C LEU A 200 -8.12 -0.62 -4.36
N TRP A 201 -7.66 -1.60 -5.12
CA TRP A 201 -6.49 -2.41 -4.82
C TRP A 201 -5.31 -1.86 -5.61
N ALA A 202 -4.41 -1.19 -4.91
CA ALA A 202 -3.22 -0.57 -5.48
C ALA A 202 -2.10 -1.61 -5.63
N THR A 203 -1.53 -1.69 -6.83
CA THR A 203 -0.45 -2.61 -7.18
C THR A 203 0.50 -1.96 -8.20
N GLY A 204 1.60 -2.63 -8.53
CA GLY A 204 2.45 -2.29 -9.66
C GLY A 204 2.58 -3.49 -10.59
N VAL A 205 2.63 -3.26 -11.88
CA VAL A 205 3.12 -4.25 -12.85
C VAL A 205 4.63 -4.09 -12.95
N VAL A 206 5.35 -5.19 -12.79
CA VAL A 206 6.79 -5.22 -13.09
C VAL A 206 6.89 -5.23 -14.62
N THR A 207 7.40 -4.15 -15.22
CA THR A 207 7.52 -4.10 -16.68
C THR A 207 8.75 -4.85 -17.19
N ASP A 208 9.69 -5.14 -16.29
CA ASP A 208 10.81 -6.04 -16.56
C ASP A 208 10.39 -7.46 -16.27
N GLN A 209 10.47 -8.29 -17.29
CA GLN A 209 10.01 -9.67 -17.17
C GLN A 209 10.88 -10.45 -16.20
N ALA A 210 10.26 -11.04 -15.18
CA ALA A 210 10.76 -12.28 -14.62
C ALA A 210 10.64 -13.35 -15.70
N VAL A 211 11.76 -13.78 -16.29
CA VAL A 211 11.75 -14.95 -17.15
C VAL A 211 12.76 -16.00 -16.72
N ILE A 212 12.29 -17.22 -16.86
CA ILE A 212 12.87 -18.46 -16.35
C ILE A 212 14.06 -18.88 -17.21
N THR A 213 15.13 -19.41 -16.60
CA THR A 213 16.10 -20.21 -17.34
C THR A 213 16.23 -21.65 -16.89
N SER A 214 16.49 -22.51 -17.86
CA SER A 214 16.91 -23.90 -17.71
C SER A 214 18.21 -24.12 -18.48
N ASP A 215 19.01 -25.09 -18.02
CA ASP A 215 20.37 -25.29 -18.50
C ASP A 215 20.51 -26.68 -19.18
N GLY A 216 20.54 -26.68 -20.52
CA GLY A 216 20.53 -27.85 -21.41
C GLY A 216 19.96 -27.51 -22.79
N ASP A 217 19.38 -28.46 -23.54
CA ASP A 217 18.62 -28.17 -24.79
C ASP A 217 17.26 -27.46 -24.50
N GLN A 218 17.18 -26.72 -23.40
CA GLN A 218 15.98 -26.35 -22.67
C GLN A 218 16.06 -24.84 -22.32
N ILE A 219 14.89 -24.21 -22.21
CA ILE A 219 14.66 -22.77 -22.45
C ILE A 219 15.13 -21.84 -21.34
N SER A 220 15.66 -20.67 -21.76
CA SER A 220 16.08 -19.50 -20.98
C SER A 220 15.37 -18.23 -21.45
N PHE A 221 15.03 -17.27 -20.56
CA PHE A 221 14.75 -15.89 -20.99
C PHE A 221 15.21 -14.76 -20.04
N TYR A 222 15.51 -13.62 -20.67
CA TYR A 222 15.93 -12.33 -20.09
C TYR A 222 15.35 -11.17 -20.91
N THR A 223 15.44 -9.98 -20.32
CA THR A 223 14.82 -8.65 -20.58
C THR A 223 14.75 -8.12 -22.02
N VAL A 224 13.90 -7.08 -22.18
CA VAL A 224 13.82 -6.19 -23.35
C VAL A 224 14.87 -5.10 -23.23
N ASP A 225 15.85 -5.12 -24.13
CA ASP A 225 16.73 -4.02 -24.54
C ASP A 225 17.72 -3.49 -23.48
N ASP A 226 18.78 -2.83 -23.96
CA ASP A 226 19.95 -2.36 -23.20
C ASP A 226 19.69 -1.27 -22.13
N GLN A 227 18.42 -0.97 -21.84
CA GLN A 227 18.03 0.01 -20.83
C GLN A 227 18.05 -0.67 -19.46
N THR A 228 19.14 -0.46 -18.73
CA THR A 228 19.51 -1.06 -17.42
C THR A 228 18.60 -0.73 -16.23
N GLU A 229 17.35 -0.30 -16.42
CA GLU A 229 16.51 0.24 -15.34
C GLU A 229 15.14 -0.44 -15.31
N VAL A 230 14.94 -1.33 -14.33
CA VAL A 230 13.63 -1.87 -13.95
C VAL A 230 12.68 -0.73 -13.64
N VAL A 231 11.54 -0.66 -14.31
CA VAL A 231 10.48 0.30 -13.96
C VAL A 231 9.24 -0.47 -13.51
N THR A 232 8.67 -0.09 -12.37
CA THR A 232 7.34 -0.59 -11.96
C THR A 232 6.28 0.36 -12.50
N THR A 233 5.37 -0.14 -13.35
CA THR A 233 4.22 0.66 -13.82
C THR A 233 3.08 0.53 -12.80
N PRO A 234 2.63 1.63 -12.18
CA PRO A 234 1.53 1.59 -11.23
C PRO A 234 0.23 1.09 -11.88
N VAL A 235 -0.48 0.20 -11.19
CA VAL A 235 -1.77 -0.37 -11.61
C VAL A 235 -2.77 -0.28 -10.46
N SER A 236 -3.99 0.13 -10.77
CA SER A 236 -5.09 0.06 -9.82
C SER A 236 -6.09 -0.97 -10.30
N LEU A 237 -6.59 -1.80 -9.38
CA LEU A 237 -7.84 -2.51 -9.63
C LEU A 237 -8.93 -1.74 -8.91
N VAL A 238 -9.98 -1.37 -9.62
CA VAL A 238 -11.05 -0.52 -9.12
C VAL A 238 -12.36 -1.30 -9.19
N SER A 239 -12.97 -1.54 -8.03
CA SER A 239 -14.37 -1.94 -7.97
C SER A 239 -15.21 -0.68 -7.77
N ALA A 240 -15.76 -0.16 -8.86
CA ALA A 240 -16.53 1.09 -8.87
C ALA A 240 -17.99 0.90 -8.45
N GLN A 241 -18.62 1.98 -7.96
CA GLN A 241 -20.02 1.99 -7.50
C GLN A 241 -21.05 1.49 -8.54
N ASP A 242 -20.84 1.77 -9.82
CA ASP A 242 -21.78 1.51 -10.91
C ASP A 242 -21.47 0.21 -11.68
N GLY A 243 -20.47 -0.55 -11.23
CA GLY A 243 -19.96 -1.70 -11.96
C GLY A 243 -19.22 -1.34 -13.25
N SER A 244 -18.85 -0.07 -13.43
CA SER A 244 -18.02 0.36 -14.56
C SER A 244 -16.66 -0.36 -14.54
N PRO A 245 -16.05 -0.55 -15.72
CA PRO A 245 -14.74 -1.20 -15.85
C PRO A 245 -13.72 -0.57 -14.91
N SER A 246 -12.85 -1.42 -14.37
CA SER A 246 -11.76 -0.95 -13.54
C SER A 246 -10.69 -0.28 -14.41
N GLY A 247 -10.26 0.92 -14.05
CA GLY A 247 -9.11 1.56 -14.68
C GLY A 247 -7.86 0.78 -14.31
N PHE A 248 -7.38 -0.08 -15.22
CA PHE A 248 -6.31 -1.05 -14.97
C PHE A 248 -4.94 -0.40 -15.14
N LEU A 249 -4.72 0.31 -16.25
CA LEU A 249 -3.45 0.99 -16.56
C LEU A 249 -3.71 2.44 -16.93
N SER A 250 -2.91 3.37 -16.40
CA SER A 250 -2.92 4.74 -16.89
C SER A 250 -2.19 4.83 -18.24
N GLY A 251 -2.92 5.12 -19.32
CA GLY A 251 -2.38 5.25 -20.68
C GLY A 251 -2.55 3.99 -21.54
N ASN A 252 -1.96 3.99 -22.74
CA ASN A 252 -1.83 2.80 -23.60
C ASN A 252 -0.41 2.21 -23.44
N PRO A 253 -0.08 1.53 -22.33
CA PRO A 253 1.24 0.95 -22.19
C PRO A 253 1.40 -0.14 -23.25
N THR A 254 2.47 -0.01 -24.04
CA THR A 254 2.87 -1.04 -24.98
C THR A 254 3.86 -1.96 -24.26
N LEU A 255 3.43 -3.17 -23.93
CA LEU A 255 4.36 -4.20 -23.47
C LEU A 255 5.11 -4.70 -24.70
N SER A 256 6.40 -4.40 -24.77
CA SER A 256 7.27 -4.91 -25.83
C SER A 256 8.03 -6.11 -25.28
N PHE A 257 8.13 -7.18 -26.05
CA PHE A 257 8.84 -8.41 -25.68
C PHE A 257 10.10 -8.50 -26.53
N GLY A 258 11.26 -8.45 -25.90
CA GLY A 258 12.58 -8.39 -26.54
C GLY A 258 13.01 -9.77 -27.05
N PRO A 259 13.54 -9.88 -28.28
CA PRO A 259 13.87 -11.16 -28.89
C PRO A 259 15.35 -11.53 -28.74
N ASP A 260 15.95 -11.50 -27.54
CA ASP A 260 17.41 -11.71 -27.45
C ASP A 260 17.87 -13.15 -27.21
N VAL A 261 16.98 -14.16 -27.31
CA VAL A 261 17.41 -15.57 -27.27
C VAL A 261 16.87 -16.44 -28.41
N ILE A 262 15.90 -15.98 -29.21
CA ILE A 262 15.28 -16.83 -30.26
C ILE A 262 15.37 -16.17 -31.63
N ALA A 263 16.58 -16.29 -32.19
CA ALA A 263 16.95 -16.05 -33.58
C ALA A 263 16.90 -14.56 -34.03
N PRO A 264 18.03 -14.02 -34.53
CA PRO A 264 18.05 -12.71 -35.18
C PRO A 264 17.03 -12.67 -36.33
N GLY A 265 16.04 -11.79 -36.23
CA GLY A 265 15.07 -11.54 -37.31
C GLY A 265 13.60 -11.83 -37.02
N LYS A 266 13.18 -12.08 -35.78
CA LYS A 266 11.75 -12.09 -35.42
C LYS A 266 11.30 -10.73 -34.87
N ASN A 267 10.21 -10.22 -35.43
CA ASN A 267 9.57 -8.96 -35.04
C ASN A 267 9.26 -8.95 -33.54
N LEU A 268 9.50 -7.81 -32.88
CA LEU A 268 8.97 -7.50 -31.55
C LEU A 268 7.47 -7.80 -31.55
N ALA A 269 7.03 -8.70 -30.68
CA ALA A 269 5.62 -8.80 -30.36
C ALA A 269 5.30 -7.62 -29.45
N HIS A 270 4.61 -6.62 -30.00
CA HIS A 270 3.98 -5.58 -29.19
C HIS A 270 2.64 -6.13 -28.72
N LEU A 271 2.52 -6.32 -27.42
CA LEU A 271 1.25 -6.63 -26.79
C LEU A 271 0.70 -5.35 -26.20
N SER A 272 -0.43 -4.92 -26.73
CA SER A 272 -1.22 -3.88 -26.09
C SER A 272 -1.93 -4.54 -24.92
N ALA A 273 -1.53 -4.18 -23.71
CA ALA A 273 -2.34 -4.47 -22.54
C ALA A 273 -3.68 -3.73 -22.69
N PRO A 274 -4.83 -4.34 -22.33
CA PRO A 274 -6.06 -3.58 -22.25
C PRO A 274 -5.91 -2.49 -21.18
N SER A 275 -6.39 -1.28 -21.46
CA SER A 275 -6.40 -0.18 -20.48
C SER A 275 -7.42 -0.40 -19.36
N GLU A 276 -8.38 -1.30 -19.59
CA GLU A 276 -9.49 -1.61 -18.71
C GLU A 276 -9.76 -3.12 -18.71
N ILE A 277 -10.10 -3.66 -17.54
CA ILE A 277 -10.44 -5.07 -17.36
C ILE A 277 -11.75 -5.16 -16.61
N SER A 278 -12.58 -6.13 -16.98
CA SER A 278 -13.89 -6.30 -16.37
C SER A 278 -13.74 -6.68 -14.91
N ALA A 279 -14.41 -5.94 -14.03
CA ALA A 279 -14.49 -6.30 -12.61
C ALA A 279 -15.14 -7.68 -12.38
N SER A 280 -15.89 -8.20 -13.36
CA SER A 280 -16.49 -9.55 -13.29
C SER A 280 -15.51 -10.68 -13.62
N GLU A 281 -14.29 -10.37 -14.07
CA GLU A 281 -13.29 -11.38 -14.45
C GLU A 281 -12.21 -11.55 -13.38
N MET A 282 -12.03 -10.54 -12.51
CA MET A 282 -11.03 -10.57 -11.44
C MET A 282 -11.64 -11.09 -10.13
N GLY A 283 -11.12 -12.21 -9.62
CA GLY A 283 -11.45 -12.73 -8.31
C GLY A 283 -11.06 -11.76 -7.19
N VAL A 284 -11.81 -11.72 -6.09
CA VAL A 284 -11.48 -10.80 -4.97
C VAL A 284 -10.23 -11.24 -4.19
N ILE A 285 -9.96 -12.54 -4.12
CA ILE A 285 -8.71 -13.08 -3.57
C ILE A 285 -7.56 -12.75 -4.53
N ASP A 286 -7.75 -12.93 -5.84
CA ASP A 286 -6.76 -12.56 -6.86
C ASP A 286 -6.37 -11.09 -6.77
N ALA A 287 -7.35 -10.19 -6.61
CA ALA A 287 -7.11 -8.75 -6.44
C ALA A 287 -6.25 -8.44 -5.21
N ALA A 288 -6.49 -9.14 -4.09
CA ALA A 288 -5.67 -9.02 -2.89
C ALA A 288 -4.26 -9.62 -3.09
N SER A 289 -4.16 -10.75 -3.79
CA SER A 289 -2.88 -11.42 -4.09
C SER A 289 -1.97 -10.55 -4.96
N VAL A 290 -2.51 -9.94 -6.04
CA VAL A 290 -1.72 -9.03 -6.90
C VAL A 290 -1.41 -7.70 -6.26
N SER A 291 -2.22 -7.26 -5.30
CA SER A 291 -1.94 -6.04 -4.53
C SER A 291 -0.89 -6.26 -3.44
N SER A 292 -0.57 -7.52 -3.13
CA SER A 292 0.34 -7.90 -2.05
C SER A 292 1.36 -9.00 -2.41
N PRO A 293 1.92 -9.07 -3.62
CA PRO A 293 2.78 -10.17 -4.01
C PRO A 293 4.06 -10.14 -3.19
N ALA A 294 4.28 -11.21 -2.42
CA ALA A 294 5.50 -11.36 -1.64
C ALA A 294 6.70 -11.44 -2.58
N ALA A 295 7.80 -10.78 -2.24
CA ALA A 295 9.08 -10.96 -2.92
C ALA A 295 9.02 -10.78 -4.45
N ALA A 296 8.06 -10.02 -4.98
CA ALA A 296 7.88 -9.88 -6.43
C ALA A 296 9.12 -9.30 -7.12
N LEU A 297 9.82 -8.37 -6.45
CA LEU A 297 11.08 -7.82 -6.93
C LEU A 297 12.17 -8.90 -7.07
N LEU A 298 12.12 -9.94 -6.24
CA LEU A 298 13.06 -11.07 -6.31
C LEU A 298 12.73 -12.07 -7.42
N SER A 299 11.52 -12.02 -7.97
CA SER A 299 11.23 -12.78 -9.19
C SER A 299 11.96 -12.20 -10.40
N SER A 300 12.44 -10.95 -10.32
CA SER A 300 13.23 -10.33 -11.38
C SER A 300 14.63 -10.90 -11.43
N SER A 301 15.02 -11.45 -12.60
CA SER A 301 16.34 -12.01 -12.80
C SER A 301 17.47 -10.97 -12.73
N ALA A 302 17.15 -9.69 -13.02
CA ALA A 302 18.09 -8.58 -12.81
C ALA A 302 18.46 -8.48 -11.33
N TYR A 303 17.45 -8.52 -10.45
CA TYR A 303 17.65 -8.45 -9.01
C TYR A 303 18.39 -9.67 -8.45
N THR A 304 18.00 -10.87 -8.89
CA THR A 304 18.61 -12.10 -8.37
C THR A 304 20.02 -12.32 -8.88
N SER A 305 20.37 -11.80 -10.06
CA SER A 305 21.75 -11.84 -10.55
C SER A 305 22.70 -10.99 -9.70
N GLU A 306 22.19 -9.91 -9.09
CA GLU A 306 22.94 -9.06 -8.15
C GLU A 306 23.10 -9.74 -6.79
N ILE A 307 22.02 -10.33 -6.24
CA ILE A 307 22.05 -11.00 -4.92
C ILE A 307 22.73 -12.36 -4.94
N ALA A 308 22.33 -13.24 -5.85
CA ALA A 308 22.73 -14.66 -5.86
C ALA A 308 23.86 -14.96 -6.85
N GLY A 309 24.39 -13.94 -7.55
CA GLY A 309 25.45 -14.08 -8.52
C GLY A 309 25.09 -15.07 -9.63
N LYS A 310 25.93 -16.09 -9.85
CA LYS A 310 25.73 -17.09 -10.91
C LYS A 310 24.51 -18.00 -10.71
N SER A 311 23.92 -18.00 -9.51
CA SER A 311 22.73 -18.79 -9.16
C SER A 311 21.44 -17.96 -9.19
N GLY A 312 21.53 -16.68 -9.60
CA GLY A 312 20.38 -15.79 -9.76
C GLY A 312 19.25 -16.34 -10.64
N PRO A 313 19.51 -17.01 -11.77
CA PRO A 313 18.44 -17.52 -12.63
C PRO A 313 17.64 -18.65 -11.97
N GLU A 314 18.32 -19.60 -11.34
CA GLU A 314 17.66 -20.69 -10.60
C GLU A 314 16.90 -20.15 -9.39
N PHE A 315 17.49 -19.20 -8.67
CA PHE A 315 16.83 -18.54 -7.55
C PHE A 315 15.57 -17.77 -7.99
N ALA A 316 15.65 -16.99 -9.08
CA ALA A 316 14.49 -16.29 -9.66
C ALA A 316 13.37 -17.25 -10.04
N ALA A 317 13.72 -18.41 -10.62
CA ALA A 317 12.74 -19.43 -10.98
C ALA A 317 12.02 -20.01 -9.75
N GLU A 318 12.75 -20.28 -8.67
CA GLU A 318 12.18 -20.81 -7.42
C GLU A 318 11.24 -19.82 -6.71
N VAL A 319 11.54 -18.52 -6.79
CA VAL A 319 10.72 -17.46 -6.17
C VAL A 319 9.70 -16.84 -7.15
N ALA A 320 9.67 -17.27 -8.41
CA ALA A 320 8.79 -16.69 -9.43
C ALA A 320 7.32 -16.73 -9.03
N ASN A 321 6.90 -17.84 -8.41
CA ASN A 321 5.51 -18.04 -7.96
C ASN A 321 5.14 -17.23 -6.71
N LEU A 322 6.09 -16.48 -6.12
CA LEU A 322 5.79 -15.48 -5.11
C LEU A 322 5.17 -14.20 -5.73
N SER A 323 5.41 -13.97 -7.02
CA SER A 323 4.65 -13.03 -7.85
C SER A 323 3.65 -13.79 -8.71
N PRO A 324 2.38 -13.94 -8.30
CA PRO A 324 1.41 -14.79 -8.98
C PRO A 324 1.24 -14.38 -10.46
N PRO A 325 1.27 -15.34 -11.40
CA PRO A 325 1.09 -15.05 -12.82
C PRO A 325 -0.38 -14.88 -13.20
N PHE A 326 -0.67 -13.87 -14.03
CA PHE A 326 -2.01 -13.62 -14.55
C PHE A 326 -2.00 -13.48 -16.06
N GLU A 327 -3.03 -13.97 -16.72
CA GLU A 327 -3.20 -13.74 -18.15
C GLU A 327 -3.52 -12.26 -18.44
N LEU A 328 -2.76 -11.61 -19.32
CA LEU A 328 -2.88 -10.17 -19.62
C LEU A 328 -4.29 -9.74 -20.06
N ASN A 329 -4.99 -10.60 -20.81
CA ASN A 329 -6.27 -10.25 -21.42
C ASN A 329 -7.47 -10.48 -20.49
N THR A 330 -7.35 -11.44 -19.57
CA THR A 330 -8.46 -11.90 -18.73
C THR A 330 -8.24 -11.58 -17.25
N MET A 331 -6.99 -11.30 -16.85
CA MET A 331 -6.55 -11.23 -15.45
C MET A 331 -7.00 -12.43 -14.62
N GLN A 332 -7.11 -13.59 -15.26
CA GLN A 332 -7.31 -14.84 -14.57
C GLN A 332 -5.96 -15.37 -14.10
N TYR A 333 -5.96 -15.91 -12.88
CA TYR A 333 -4.79 -16.60 -12.34
C TYR A 333 -4.38 -17.73 -13.29
N ALA A 334 -3.15 -17.69 -13.80
CA ALA A 334 -2.67 -18.64 -14.80
C ALA A 334 -2.25 -20.00 -14.21
N GLY A 335 -2.41 -20.18 -12.89
CA GLY A 335 -1.98 -21.36 -12.16
C GLY A 335 -0.51 -21.32 -11.74
N ASP A 336 -0.15 -22.19 -10.78
CA ASP A 336 1.22 -22.39 -10.28
C ASP A 336 2.18 -22.95 -11.35
N THR A 337 1.61 -23.59 -12.37
CA THR A 337 2.31 -24.35 -13.39
C THR A 337 2.47 -23.53 -14.66
N ILE A 338 3.11 -22.37 -14.55
CA ILE A 338 4.03 -21.99 -15.62
C ILE A 338 5.36 -22.68 -15.27
N ALA A 339 5.37 -24.01 -15.31
CA ALA A 339 6.60 -24.69 -15.68
C ALA A 339 7.06 -24.01 -16.98
N PRO A 340 8.34 -23.65 -17.13
CA PRO A 340 8.80 -22.84 -18.26
C PRO A 340 8.20 -23.41 -19.54
N GLY A 341 7.15 -22.74 -20.02
CA GLY A 341 6.49 -23.15 -21.23
C GLY A 341 7.53 -23.11 -22.33
N SER A 342 7.30 -23.89 -23.38
CA SER A 342 7.96 -23.57 -24.63
C SER A 342 7.81 -22.07 -24.90
N PRO A 343 8.82 -21.37 -25.45
CA PRO A 343 8.70 -19.95 -25.77
C PRO A 343 7.44 -19.60 -26.55
N GLN A 344 6.95 -20.57 -27.34
CA GLN A 344 5.67 -20.52 -28.03
C GLN A 344 4.48 -20.34 -27.08
N GLU A 345 4.41 -21.05 -25.96
CA GLU A 345 3.34 -20.94 -24.95
C GLU A 345 3.33 -19.58 -24.26
N LEU A 346 4.50 -19.06 -23.87
CA LEU A 346 4.62 -17.71 -23.31
C LEU A 346 4.26 -16.62 -24.33
N THR A 347 4.56 -16.84 -25.62
CA THR A 347 4.14 -15.90 -26.67
C THR A 347 2.66 -16.01 -27.04
N SER A 348 2.01 -17.14 -26.78
CA SER A 348 0.59 -17.36 -27.12
C SER A 348 -0.38 -16.93 -26.01
N SER A 349 0.08 -16.88 -24.76
CA SER A 349 -0.68 -16.40 -23.61
C SER A 349 0.18 -15.42 -22.82
N PRO A 350 0.13 -14.10 -23.10
CA PRO A 350 0.94 -13.14 -22.38
C PRO A 350 0.57 -13.12 -20.91
N ILE A 351 1.58 -13.33 -20.06
CA ILE A 351 1.45 -13.36 -18.61
C ILE A 351 1.98 -12.06 -18.01
N LEU A 352 1.22 -11.48 -17.08
CA LEU A 352 1.63 -10.42 -16.19
C LEU A 352 2.06 -10.97 -14.85
N ARG A 353 3.07 -10.31 -14.28
CA ARG A 353 3.51 -10.52 -12.91
C ARG A 353 3.49 -9.17 -12.20
N PHE A 354 2.93 -9.18 -10.99
CA PHE A 354 2.68 -7.99 -10.22
C PHE A 354 3.74 -7.85 -9.14
N ALA A 355 4.09 -6.61 -8.83
CA ALA A 355 4.80 -6.26 -7.62
C ALA A 355 3.93 -5.42 -6.71
N ASP A 356 4.18 -5.57 -5.43
CA ASP A 356 3.58 -4.75 -4.39
C ASP A 356 4.23 -3.37 -4.46
N GLY A 357 3.86 -2.54 -5.44
CA GLY A 357 4.19 -1.12 -5.55
C GLY A 357 5.67 -0.66 -5.43
N GLY A 358 6.63 -1.58 -5.27
CA GLY A 358 7.93 -1.33 -4.65
C GLY A 358 7.88 -1.41 -3.12
N GLU A 359 9.02 -1.71 -2.48
CA GLU A 359 9.28 -1.90 -1.03
C GLU A 359 8.85 -0.72 -0.09
N GLY A 360 8.03 0.23 -0.52
CA GLY A 360 7.36 1.15 0.38
C GLY A 360 5.94 1.43 -0.01
N ASP A 361 5.08 0.41 0.02
CA ASP A 361 3.78 0.34 0.71
C ASP A 361 2.86 1.59 0.75
N ASN A 362 2.97 2.54 -0.17
CA ASN A 362 2.20 3.80 -0.18
C ASN A 362 1.59 4.13 -1.53
N THR A 363 1.58 3.15 -2.43
CA THR A 363 0.91 3.27 -3.73
C THR A 363 -0.59 3.50 -3.57
N SER A 364 -1.22 3.05 -2.47
CA SER A 364 -2.63 3.31 -2.19
C SER A 364 -2.97 4.81 -2.17
N MET A 365 -2.12 5.66 -1.60
CA MET A 365 -2.34 7.11 -1.62
C MET A 365 -2.25 7.68 -3.04
N ALA A 366 -1.29 7.22 -3.83
CA ALA A 366 -1.12 7.66 -5.21
C ALA A 366 -2.31 7.25 -6.08
N HIS A 367 -2.70 5.97 -6.05
CA HIS A 367 -3.84 5.46 -6.80
C HIS A 367 -5.14 6.14 -6.38
N LEU A 368 -5.32 6.36 -5.08
CA LEU A 368 -6.46 7.12 -4.59
C LEU A 368 -6.49 8.53 -5.15
N MET A 369 -5.37 9.27 -5.08
CA MET A 369 -5.33 10.65 -5.58
C MET A 369 -5.57 10.70 -7.09
N ARG A 370 -4.98 9.77 -7.85
CA ARG A 370 -5.23 9.64 -9.29
C ARG A 370 -6.72 9.44 -9.57
N HIS A 371 -7.35 8.50 -8.87
CA HIS A 371 -8.79 8.22 -8.99
C HIS A 371 -9.63 9.46 -8.67
N LEU A 372 -9.30 10.19 -7.60
CA LEU A 372 -10.00 11.42 -7.23
C LEU A 372 -9.82 12.52 -8.31
N GLN A 373 -8.66 12.63 -8.94
CA GLN A 373 -8.45 13.56 -10.06
C GLN A 373 -9.30 13.19 -11.27
N ASP A 374 -9.39 11.90 -11.60
CA ASP A 374 -10.15 11.40 -12.75
C ASP A 374 -11.67 11.52 -12.54
N THR A 375 -12.15 11.30 -11.31
CA THR A 375 -13.60 11.21 -11.02
C THR A 375 -14.22 12.50 -10.45
N SER A 376 -13.45 13.29 -9.70
CA SER A 376 -13.95 14.49 -9.01
C SER A 376 -13.19 15.77 -9.36
N GLY A 377 -12.25 15.70 -10.32
CA GLY A 377 -11.37 16.82 -10.68
C GLY A 377 -10.33 17.17 -9.61
N GLY A 378 -10.23 16.35 -8.55
CA GLY A 378 -9.22 16.48 -7.49
C GLY A 378 -9.37 17.71 -6.60
N GLN A 379 -10.54 18.35 -6.53
CA GLN A 379 -10.76 19.52 -5.68
C GLN A 379 -11.51 19.16 -4.40
N ASP A 380 -11.26 19.90 -3.31
CA ASP A 380 -11.99 19.82 -2.04
C ASP A 380 -12.04 18.40 -1.43
N PHE A 381 -10.94 17.64 -1.54
CA PHE A 381 -10.86 16.31 -0.94
C PHE A 381 -10.43 16.35 0.53
N ARG A 382 -10.89 15.36 1.30
CA ARG A 382 -10.32 14.99 2.59
C ARG A 382 -9.96 13.51 2.58
N ILE A 383 -8.67 13.21 2.72
CA ILE A 383 -8.17 11.84 2.77
C ILE A 383 -7.74 11.52 4.20
N PHE A 384 -8.19 10.39 4.73
CA PHE A 384 -7.62 9.77 5.92
C PHE A 384 -6.57 8.75 5.49
N LEU A 385 -5.28 9.03 5.72
CA LEU A 385 -4.17 8.11 5.51
C LEU A 385 -3.85 7.40 6.83
N ILE A 386 -3.91 6.07 6.83
CA ILE A 386 -3.44 5.25 7.94
C ILE A 386 -2.16 4.55 7.49
N ALA A 387 -1.06 4.77 8.22
CA ALA A 387 0.26 4.24 7.91
C ALA A 387 0.87 3.50 9.10
N HIS A 388 1.32 2.26 8.88
CA HIS A 388 1.97 1.43 9.90
C HIS A 388 3.41 1.09 9.51
N THR A 389 4.33 1.97 9.89
CA THR A 389 5.71 1.95 9.44
C THR A 389 6.62 1.17 10.37
N GLN A 390 7.51 0.37 9.78
CA GLN A 390 8.58 -0.27 10.53
C GLN A 390 9.69 0.72 10.88
N GLY A 391 10.22 0.59 12.08
CA GLY A 391 11.40 1.31 12.52
C GLY A 391 11.08 2.66 13.14
N LYS A 392 11.82 3.68 12.74
CA LYS A 392 11.86 4.97 13.44
C LYS A 392 11.44 6.11 12.53
N ALA A 393 11.03 7.20 13.16
CA ALA A 393 10.85 8.47 12.50
C ALA A 393 12.12 8.91 11.77
N ILE A 394 11.95 9.53 10.62
CA ILE A 394 13.01 10.20 9.87
C ILE A 394 13.19 11.61 10.45
N PRO A 395 14.38 11.96 10.97
CA PRO A 395 14.61 13.25 11.63
C PRO A 395 14.24 14.47 10.77
N ASP A 396 14.51 14.40 9.46
CA ASP A 396 14.27 15.50 8.52
C ASP A 396 12.80 15.64 8.07
N TYR A 397 11.91 14.82 8.62
CA TYR A 397 10.49 14.76 8.30
C TYR A 397 9.64 14.93 9.56
N ASP A 398 10.05 15.79 10.49
CA ASP A 398 9.25 16.20 11.66
C ASP A 398 8.69 15.04 12.50
N GLY A 399 9.38 13.90 12.54
CA GLY A 399 8.92 12.72 13.28
C GLY A 399 8.06 11.73 12.46
N TRP A 400 7.86 11.97 11.17
CA TRP A 400 7.19 11.03 10.27
C TRP A 400 8.13 9.89 9.86
N GLY A 401 7.58 8.70 9.69
CA GLY A 401 8.26 7.49 9.20
C GLY A 401 8.38 7.49 7.68
N SER A 402 9.05 6.48 7.14
CA SER A 402 9.30 6.34 5.71
C SER A 402 8.04 6.36 4.86
N ASP A 403 6.97 5.74 5.33
CA ASP A 403 5.76 5.55 4.51
C ASP A 403 5.08 6.88 4.22
N VAL A 404 4.82 7.64 5.28
CA VAL A 404 4.32 9.01 5.17
C VAL A 404 5.34 9.88 4.43
N ALA A 405 6.63 9.80 4.76
CA ALA A 405 7.64 10.64 4.10
C ALA A 405 7.69 10.43 2.57
N ARG A 406 7.52 9.20 2.06
CA ARG A 406 7.49 8.88 0.62
C ARG A 406 6.35 9.60 -0.10
N VAL A 407 5.16 9.66 0.50
CA VAL A 407 4.00 10.41 -0.03
C VAL A 407 4.30 11.91 -0.23
N PHE A 408 5.25 12.46 0.53
CA PHE A 408 5.67 13.87 0.50
C PHE A 408 7.09 14.07 -0.09
N GLY A 409 7.63 13.11 -0.82
CA GLY A 409 8.87 13.28 -1.58
C GLY A 409 10.16 12.90 -0.85
N TYR A 410 10.15 11.81 -0.10
CA TYR A 410 11.37 11.19 0.44
C TYR A 410 12.24 10.58 -0.67
N GLN A 411 13.53 10.96 -0.68
CA GLN A 411 14.63 10.36 -1.48
C GLN A 411 14.59 10.44 -3.03
N THR A 412 14.37 11.61 -3.66
CA THR A 412 15.03 12.13 -4.91
C THR A 412 14.13 13.08 -5.72
N GLN A 413 14.73 13.77 -6.71
CA GLN A 413 14.11 14.66 -7.70
C GLN A 413 13.80 13.89 -9.00
N GLY A 414 12.57 13.97 -9.52
CA GLY A 414 12.27 13.54 -10.91
C GLY A 414 11.33 12.34 -11.09
N GLY A 415 10.59 11.90 -10.08
CA GLY A 415 9.52 10.88 -10.22
C GLY A 415 9.99 9.42 -10.28
N ILE A 416 11.29 9.17 -10.47
CA ILE A 416 11.93 7.87 -10.30
C ILE A 416 12.94 8.00 -9.16
N THR A 417 12.90 7.07 -8.21
CA THR A 417 13.90 6.96 -7.15
C THR A 417 14.65 5.64 -7.24
N LYS A 418 15.83 5.57 -6.63
CA LYS A 418 16.62 4.34 -6.52
C LYS A 418 16.38 3.79 -5.12
N GLN A 419 15.67 2.67 -5.03
CA GLN A 419 15.50 1.92 -3.80
C GLN A 419 16.66 0.94 -3.68
N CYS A 420 17.45 1.10 -2.62
CA CYS A 420 18.63 0.28 -2.40
C CYS A 420 18.45 -0.62 -1.18
N GLU A 421 18.66 -1.93 -1.34
CA GLU A 421 18.90 -2.82 -0.21
C GLU A 421 20.41 -2.78 0.11
N GLY A 422 20.77 -2.05 1.17
CA GLY A 422 22.18 -1.90 1.56
C GLY A 422 22.93 -0.82 0.75
N LYS A 423 24.19 -1.11 0.39
CA LYS A 423 25.15 -0.09 -0.11
C LYS A 423 25.47 -0.14 -1.60
N GLN A 424 25.06 -1.18 -2.34
CA GLN A 424 25.59 -1.41 -3.68
C GLN A 424 24.54 -1.67 -4.76
N ASP A 425 23.33 -2.09 -4.40
CA ASP A 425 22.34 -2.55 -5.37
C ASP A 425 21.08 -1.70 -5.22
N CYS A 426 20.69 -0.97 -6.28
CA CYS A 426 19.56 -0.07 -6.24
C CYS A 426 18.67 -0.23 -7.47
N ILE A 427 17.39 -0.54 -7.25
CA ILE A 427 16.40 -0.65 -8.31
C ILE A 427 15.73 0.71 -8.51
N PRO A 428 15.55 1.16 -9.77
CA PRO A 428 14.63 2.26 -10.04
C PRO A 428 13.22 1.84 -9.65
N VAL A 429 12.55 2.66 -8.84
CA VAL A 429 11.14 2.48 -8.50
C VAL A 429 10.41 3.79 -8.73
N THR A 430 9.14 3.68 -9.12
CA THR A 430 8.28 4.86 -9.27
C THR A 430 8.11 5.52 -7.92
N GLN A 431 8.46 6.80 -7.83
CA GLN A 431 8.39 7.55 -6.58
C GLN A 431 6.92 7.76 -6.19
N SER A 432 6.51 7.33 -4.99
CA SER A 432 5.12 7.48 -4.50
C SER A 432 4.77 8.90 -4.04
N GLN A 433 5.51 9.93 -4.48
CA GLN A 433 5.24 11.30 -4.07
C GLN A 433 3.94 11.80 -4.71
N VAL A 434 3.03 12.26 -3.86
CA VAL A 434 1.74 12.83 -4.26
C VAL A 434 1.67 14.31 -3.89
N PHE A 435 2.21 14.68 -2.73
CA PHE A 435 2.04 16.03 -2.17
C PHE A 435 3.35 16.78 -2.00
N ASP A 436 3.23 18.11 -1.92
CA ASP A 436 4.35 19.00 -1.66
C ASP A 436 4.88 18.81 -0.23
N ARG A 437 6.20 18.63 -0.09
CA ARG A 437 6.87 18.39 1.21
C ARG A 437 6.59 19.50 2.23
N SER A 438 6.37 20.73 1.80
CA SER A 438 6.15 21.86 2.70
C SER A 438 4.87 21.75 3.52
N ALA A 439 3.94 20.85 3.15
CA ALA A 439 2.76 20.52 3.92
C ALA A 439 3.07 19.75 5.22
N LEU A 440 4.23 19.08 5.32
CA LEU A 440 4.61 18.32 6.52
C LEU A 440 4.97 19.19 7.73
N LYS A 441 5.08 20.52 7.55
CA LYS A 441 5.39 21.46 8.62
C LYS A 441 4.44 21.25 9.79
N LYS A 442 5.01 21.17 11.00
CA LYS A 442 4.29 20.90 12.25
C LYS A 442 2.94 21.64 12.35
N PRO A 443 1.80 20.93 12.25
CA PRO A 443 0.49 21.55 12.38
C PRO A 443 0.18 21.84 13.84
N SER A 444 -0.72 22.81 14.07
CA SER A 444 -1.18 23.18 15.41
C SER A 444 -1.97 22.07 16.11
N ASP A 445 -2.65 21.22 15.33
CA ASP A 445 -3.62 20.23 15.80
C ASP A 445 -3.04 18.80 15.80
N ALA A 446 -1.75 18.65 16.13
CA ALA A 446 -1.12 17.33 16.18
C ALA A 446 -1.44 16.61 17.50
N TRP A 447 -1.72 15.31 17.40
CA TRP A 447 -1.83 14.39 18.53
C TRP A 447 -0.71 13.35 18.46
N SER A 448 -0.24 12.90 19.62
CA SER A 448 0.74 11.83 19.70
C SER A 448 0.49 10.97 20.93
N TYR A 449 0.74 9.67 20.80
CA TYR A 449 0.65 8.72 21.89
C TYR A 449 1.82 7.75 21.81
N LYS A 450 2.34 7.32 22.95
CA LYS A 450 3.47 6.39 23.01
C LYS A 450 3.24 5.35 24.09
N ARG A 451 3.39 4.09 23.70
CA ARG A 451 3.43 2.91 24.57
C ARG A 451 4.66 2.09 24.18
N GLU A 452 5.11 1.20 25.06
CA GLU A 452 6.27 0.34 24.80
C GLU A 452 6.24 -0.27 23.40
N GLY A 453 7.26 0.03 22.57
CA GLY A 453 7.37 -0.45 21.19
C GLY A 453 6.50 0.27 20.15
N VAL A 454 5.60 1.19 20.54
CA VAL A 454 4.61 1.81 19.64
C VAL A 454 4.60 3.34 19.82
N ASP A 455 4.82 4.07 18.72
CA ASP A 455 4.74 5.53 18.67
C ASP A 455 3.69 5.95 17.63
N MET A 456 2.60 6.57 18.09
CA MET A 456 1.50 7.01 17.27
C MET A 456 1.53 8.53 17.11
N LYS A 457 1.26 8.99 15.89
CA LYS A 457 1.17 10.41 15.56
C LYS A 457 0.00 10.65 14.63
N PHE A 458 -0.78 11.69 14.93
CA PHE A 458 -1.85 12.15 14.08
C PHE A 458 -1.70 13.63 13.73
N ALA A 459 -2.03 13.99 12.49
CA ALA A 459 -2.19 15.36 12.07
C ALA A 459 -3.05 15.48 10.80
N CYS A 460 -3.84 16.55 10.68
CA CYS A 460 -4.41 16.94 9.39
C CYS A 460 -3.56 18.04 8.75
N LEU A 461 -3.20 17.82 7.50
CA LEU A 461 -2.30 18.64 6.71
C LEU A 461 -3.08 19.21 5.53
N ASP A 462 -2.99 20.52 5.32
CA ASP A 462 -3.45 21.12 4.08
C ASP A 462 -2.38 20.85 3.00
N VAL A 463 -2.79 20.20 1.92
CA VAL A 463 -1.87 19.67 0.91
C VAL A 463 -2.18 20.25 -0.46
N GLN A 464 -1.14 20.24 -1.30
CA GLN A 464 -1.26 20.46 -2.73
C GLN A 464 -0.56 19.31 -3.45
N THR A 465 -1.19 18.77 -4.50
CA THR A 465 -0.56 17.75 -5.33
C THR A 465 0.62 18.33 -6.11
N VAL A 466 1.67 17.54 -6.26
CA VAL A 466 2.81 17.84 -7.15
C VAL A 466 2.69 17.06 -8.44
N ASP A 467 3.50 17.44 -9.43
CA ASP A 467 3.57 16.71 -10.69
C ASP A 467 4.24 15.35 -10.47
N ASN A 468 3.55 14.28 -10.85
CA ASN A 468 4.10 12.94 -10.87
C ASN A 468 3.50 12.16 -12.04
N SER A 469 4.04 12.41 -13.23
CA SER A 469 3.57 11.80 -14.47
C SER A 469 3.66 10.28 -14.48
N ALA A 470 4.58 9.67 -13.72
CA ALA A 470 4.72 8.23 -13.62
C ALA A 470 3.53 7.55 -12.92
N LEU A 471 2.86 8.27 -12.01
CA LEU A 471 1.61 7.86 -11.34
C LEU A 471 0.36 8.51 -11.97
N GLY A 472 0.55 9.29 -13.04
CA GLY A 472 -0.51 10.10 -13.62
C GLY A 472 -1.06 11.20 -12.70
N ILE A 473 -0.32 11.62 -11.66
CA ILE A 473 -0.78 12.69 -10.77
C ILE A 473 -0.49 14.05 -11.41
N THR A 474 -1.55 14.85 -11.54
CA THR A 474 -1.44 16.24 -12.00
C THR A 474 -1.20 17.19 -10.83
N PRO A 475 -0.36 18.24 -10.99
CA PRO A 475 -0.09 19.20 -9.92
C PRO A 475 -1.27 20.14 -9.67
N GLY A 476 -1.33 20.71 -8.47
CA GLY A 476 -2.15 21.88 -8.17
C GLY A 476 -3.51 21.60 -7.51
N ALA A 477 -3.94 20.34 -7.43
CA ALA A 477 -5.12 19.94 -6.66
C ALA A 477 -4.90 20.21 -5.17
N GLN A 478 -5.88 20.81 -4.50
CA GLN A 478 -5.81 21.19 -3.08
C GLN A 478 -6.84 20.42 -2.27
N GLY A 479 -6.46 20.07 -1.04
CA GLY A 479 -7.33 19.36 -0.12
C GLY A 479 -6.65 19.18 1.23
N GLN A 480 -7.19 18.27 2.04
CA GLN A 480 -6.68 17.95 3.35
C GLN A 480 -6.35 16.47 3.47
N VAL A 481 -5.19 16.15 4.05
CA VAL A 481 -4.80 14.77 4.39
C VAL A 481 -4.65 14.67 5.90
N CYS A 482 -5.54 13.94 6.54
CA CYS A 482 -5.39 13.53 7.92
C CYS A 482 -4.56 12.24 7.94
N VAL A 483 -3.38 12.30 8.54
CA VAL A 483 -2.45 11.17 8.63
C VAL A 483 -2.49 10.63 10.05
N LEU A 484 -2.80 9.34 10.22
CA LEU A 484 -2.47 8.57 11.41
C LEU A 484 -1.30 7.65 11.07
N GLN A 485 -0.16 7.89 11.71
CA GLN A 485 0.99 7.03 11.60
C GLN A 485 1.21 6.27 12.89
N THR A 486 1.59 5.00 12.77
CA THR A 486 2.17 4.23 13.86
C THR A 486 3.56 3.76 13.47
N LEU A 487 4.53 3.98 14.36
CA LEU A 487 5.89 3.43 14.26
C LEU A 487 6.02 2.26 15.22
N SER A 488 6.60 1.16 14.76
CA SER A 488 6.95 0.00 15.61
C SER A 488 8.17 -0.73 15.07
N ASP A 489 8.82 -1.52 15.90
CA ASP A 489 9.90 -2.44 15.48
C ASP A 489 9.36 -3.79 14.95
N LEU A 490 8.04 -3.94 14.87
CA LEU A 490 7.37 -5.16 14.47
C LEU A 490 7.65 -5.47 12.98
N GLY A 491 8.00 -6.74 12.71
CA GLY A 491 8.25 -7.24 11.36
C GLY A 491 7.00 -7.23 10.47
N LEU A 492 7.17 -7.69 9.24
CA LEU A 492 6.07 -7.81 8.27
C LEU A 492 5.22 -9.07 8.50
N VAL A 493 5.82 -10.12 9.07
CA VAL A 493 5.18 -11.42 9.30
C VAL A 493 5.55 -11.93 10.69
N PRO A 494 4.62 -12.52 11.46
CA PRO A 494 4.92 -13.25 12.68
C PRO A 494 5.59 -14.59 12.36
N ALA A 495 6.89 -14.70 12.57
CA ALA A 495 7.69 -15.92 12.39
C ALA A 495 7.70 -16.86 13.61
N SER A 496 7.09 -16.48 14.73
CA SER A 496 7.07 -17.30 15.95
C SER A 496 5.86 -16.96 16.83
N GLU A 497 5.51 -17.85 17.77
CA GLU A 497 4.43 -17.60 18.74
C GLU A 497 4.65 -16.29 19.53
N ALA A 498 5.86 -16.04 20.00
CA ALA A 498 6.20 -14.81 20.73
C ALA A 498 6.06 -13.54 19.87
N GLN A 499 6.15 -13.66 18.53
CA GLN A 499 5.88 -12.53 17.65
C GLN A 499 4.37 -12.27 17.54
N PHE A 500 3.52 -13.29 17.49
CA PHE A 500 2.05 -13.10 17.55
C PHE A 500 1.63 -12.31 18.78
N ASP A 501 2.22 -12.60 19.95
CA ASP A 501 1.95 -11.85 21.18
C ASP A 501 2.37 -10.37 21.06
N LYS A 502 3.43 -10.06 20.29
CA LYS A 502 3.81 -8.66 19.97
C LYS A 502 2.82 -7.98 19.02
N TYR A 503 2.26 -8.71 18.05
CA TYR A 503 1.16 -8.18 17.21
C TYR A 503 -0.07 -7.85 18.05
N GLN A 504 -0.41 -8.68 19.03
CA GLN A 504 -1.49 -8.38 19.97
C GLN A 504 -1.19 -7.12 20.79
N GLN A 505 0.01 -7.02 21.38
CA GLN A 505 0.43 -5.82 22.11
C GLN A 505 0.41 -4.55 21.23
N PHE A 506 0.78 -4.69 19.96
CA PHE A 506 0.70 -3.62 18.96
C PHE A 506 -0.74 -3.17 18.73
N LEU A 507 -1.67 -4.11 18.53
CA LEU A 507 -3.10 -3.83 18.40
C LEU A 507 -3.65 -3.12 19.65
N GLU A 508 -3.36 -3.65 20.85
CA GLU A 508 -3.80 -3.07 22.11
C GLU A 508 -3.27 -1.65 22.34
N ALA A 509 -2.02 -1.39 21.95
CA ALA A 509 -1.44 -0.06 22.02
C ALA A 509 -2.19 0.94 21.14
N ILE A 510 -2.56 0.55 19.92
CA ILE A 510 -3.35 1.39 19.01
C ILE A 510 -4.76 1.62 19.56
N VAL A 511 -5.45 0.55 19.97
CA VAL A 511 -6.82 0.62 20.50
C VAL A 511 -6.87 1.50 21.74
N SER A 512 -5.99 1.29 22.72
CA SER A 512 -5.94 2.11 23.95
C SER A 512 -5.49 3.55 23.69
N GLY A 513 -4.59 3.78 22.72
CA GLY A 513 -4.21 5.12 22.29
C GLY A 513 -5.41 5.92 21.76
N ILE A 514 -6.22 5.28 20.91
CA ILE A 514 -7.41 5.91 20.32
C ILE A 514 -8.53 6.07 21.36
N ALA A 515 -8.93 4.98 22.00
CA ALA A 515 -10.07 4.97 22.92
C ALA A 515 -9.83 5.77 24.21
N ASP A 516 -8.64 5.60 24.83
CA ASP A 516 -8.42 6.07 26.20
C ASP A 516 -7.52 7.31 26.29
N HIS A 517 -6.78 7.64 25.23
CA HIS A 517 -5.74 8.68 25.25
C HIS A 517 -5.97 9.82 24.24
N GLY A 518 -7.23 10.08 23.90
CA GLY A 518 -7.62 11.25 23.12
C GLY A 518 -7.37 11.12 21.61
N GLY A 519 -7.10 9.92 21.11
CA GLY A 519 -7.03 9.68 19.66
C GLY A 519 -8.42 9.64 19.00
N TRP A 520 -9.49 9.26 19.71
CA TRP A 520 -10.83 9.16 19.14
C TRP A 520 -11.34 10.46 18.47
N PRO A 521 -11.23 11.66 19.09
CA PRO A 521 -11.58 12.91 18.41
C PRO A 521 -10.83 13.17 17.10
N MET A 522 -9.60 12.64 16.97
CA MET A 522 -8.80 12.74 15.75
C MET A 522 -9.37 11.85 14.64
N ILE A 523 -9.74 10.62 14.99
CA ILE A 523 -10.41 9.68 14.08
C ILE A 523 -11.76 10.24 13.62
N GLN A 524 -12.56 10.79 14.54
CA GLN A 524 -13.82 11.46 14.20
C GLN A 524 -13.59 12.60 13.20
N LYS A 525 -12.60 13.46 13.45
CA LYS A 525 -12.24 14.57 12.56
C LYS A 525 -11.85 14.08 11.15
N ALA A 526 -11.01 13.04 11.09
CA ALA A 526 -10.54 12.48 9.82
C ALA A 526 -11.67 11.86 9.01
N LEU A 527 -12.50 11.02 9.64
CA LEU A 527 -13.63 10.35 9.00
C LEU A 527 -14.83 11.28 8.78
N GLY A 528 -14.94 12.39 9.51
CA GLY A 528 -16.12 13.26 9.47
C GLY A 528 -17.29 12.73 10.26
N LEU A 529 -17.01 12.05 11.36
CA LEU A 529 -18.02 11.58 12.29
C LEU A 529 -18.49 12.74 13.17
N PRO A 530 -19.76 12.71 13.64
CA PRO A 530 -20.33 13.74 14.50
C PRO A 530 -19.68 13.82 15.88
#